data_AF-A0A962M5U9-F1
#
_entry.id   AF-A0A962M5U9-F1
#
_cell.length_a   1.000
_cell.length_b   1.000
_cell.length_c   1.000
_cell.angle_alpha   90.00
_cell.angle_beta   90.00
_cell.angle_gamma   90.00
#
_symmetry.space_group_name_H-M   'P 1'
#
loop_
_entity.id
_entity.type
_entity.pdbx_description
1 polymer ?
#
loop_
_entity_poly.entity_id
_entity_poly.type
_entity_poly.pdbx_seq_one_letter_code
_entity_poly.pdbx_strand_id
1 'polypeptide(L)'
;MTKQIKEWKTKNGHNAYIVNVRGSHLCGYVEIPKESPLYGLGYRDPVPGITKQWMDNIEIGKRGVIPIFIQAGNEEDTVPLDVYFDVHGSITYGSDHLLDKENSWFLGFDCNHADDYDNPKDEAYVENECESLSEQIVKYEHLNEVER
;
A
#
# COMPACT_ATOMS: atom_id res chain seq x y z
N MET A 1 13.75 11.86 13.23
CA MET A 1 13.75 12.48 11.90
C MET A 1 13.39 11.40 10.89
N THR A 2 12.47 11.67 9.96
CA THR A 2 12.18 10.76 8.84
C THR A 2 13.28 10.92 7.79
N LYS A 3 13.84 9.81 7.30
CA LYS A 3 14.97 9.84 6.35
C LYS A 3 14.70 8.91 5.18
N GLN A 4 14.74 9.44 3.96
CA GLN A 4 14.78 8.62 2.75
C GLN A 4 16.09 7.83 2.71
N ILE A 5 15.98 6.51 2.57
CA ILE A 5 17.10 5.57 2.52
C ILE A 5 17.40 5.17 1.08
N LYS A 6 16.36 4.89 0.30
CA LYS A 6 16.48 4.44 -1.08
C LYS A 6 15.33 4.98 -1.93
N GLU A 7 15.62 5.23 -3.19
CA GLU A 7 14.64 5.52 -4.26
C GLU A 7 15.04 4.71 -5.49
N TRP A 8 14.05 4.10 -6.15
CA TRP A 8 14.28 3.35 -7.40
C TRP A 8 13.01 3.34 -8.25
N LYS A 9 13.17 2.88 -9.50
CA LYS A 9 12.06 2.61 -10.41
C LYS A 9 11.67 1.14 -10.31
N THR A 10 10.42 0.84 -9.98
CA THR A 10 9.93 -0.54 -9.95
C THR A 10 9.90 -1.14 -11.34
N LYS A 11 9.82 -2.48 -11.44
CA LYS A 11 9.68 -3.17 -12.74
C LYS A 11 8.44 -2.74 -13.52
N ASN A 12 7.42 -2.25 -12.81
CA ASN A 12 6.15 -1.79 -13.36
C ASN A 12 6.10 -0.27 -13.59
N GLY A 13 7.20 0.45 -13.40
CA GLY A 13 7.28 1.86 -13.79
C GLY A 13 6.75 2.86 -12.77
N HIS A 14 6.56 2.47 -11.51
CA HIS A 14 6.36 3.42 -10.40
C HIS A 14 7.71 3.83 -9.80
N ASN A 15 7.76 5.01 -9.16
CA ASN A 15 8.87 5.31 -8.26
C ASN A 15 8.56 4.67 -6.90
N ALA A 16 9.55 4.03 -6.29
CA ALA A 16 9.41 3.42 -4.98
C ALA A 16 10.51 3.91 -4.04
N TYR A 17 10.20 3.89 -2.74
CA TYR A 17 11.01 4.51 -1.71
C TYR A 17 11.09 3.60 -0.49
N ILE A 18 12.28 3.52 0.09
CA ILE A 18 12.46 3.04 1.47
C ILE A 18 12.71 4.28 2.32
N VAL A 19 11.90 4.45 3.35
CA VAL A 19 12.03 5.54 4.31
C VAL A 19 12.21 4.96 5.70
N ASN A 20 13.24 5.42 6.40
CA ASN A 20 13.39 5.14 7.80
C ASN A 20 12.53 6.12 8.60
N VAL A 21 11.44 5.61 9.17
CA VAL A 21 10.47 6.44 9.90
C VAL A 21 10.97 6.63 11.33
N ARG A 22 11.28 7.88 11.66
CA ARG A 22 11.72 8.34 13.00
C ARG A 22 12.95 7.60 13.58
N GLY A 23 13.78 6.95 12.77
CA GLY A 23 14.94 6.19 13.24
C GLY A 23 14.59 4.78 13.71
N SER A 24 13.39 4.27 13.40
CA SER A 24 12.88 2.99 13.92
C SER A 24 12.96 1.87 12.88
N HIS A 25 12.06 1.88 11.90
CA HIS A 25 11.89 0.80 10.93
C HIS A 25 12.00 1.32 9.51
N LEU A 26 12.40 0.44 8.59
CA LEU A 26 12.39 0.71 7.16
C LEU A 26 10.99 0.43 6.63
N CYS A 27 10.33 1.46 6.11
CA CYS A 27 8.98 1.37 5.57
C CYS A 27 9.00 1.60 4.06
N GLY A 28 8.07 0.98 3.34
CA GLY A 28 8.01 1.01 1.88
C GLY A 28 6.87 1.87 1.36
N TYR A 29 7.15 2.63 0.30
CA TYR A 29 6.19 3.53 -0.33
C TYR A 29 6.32 3.49 -1.85
N VAL A 30 5.18 3.50 -2.53
CA VAL A 30 5.06 3.58 -3.99
C VAL A 30 4.35 4.89 -4.33
N GLU A 31 4.98 5.69 -5.18
CA GLU A 31 4.41 6.92 -5.72
C GLU A 31 3.51 6.60 -6.90
N ILE A 32 2.28 7.14 -6.86
CA ILE A 32 1.29 7.01 -7.93
C ILE A 32 1.03 8.36 -8.61
N PRO A 33 0.80 8.38 -9.93
CA PRO A 33 0.56 9.59 -10.69
C PRO A 33 -0.86 10.14 -10.46
N LYS A 34 -1.10 11.42 -10.77
CA LYS A 34 -2.41 12.09 -10.62
C LYS A 34 -3.54 11.47 -11.43
N GLU A 35 -3.18 10.80 -12.51
CA GLU A 35 -4.10 10.11 -13.40
C GLU A 35 -4.62 8.79 -12.79
N SER A 36 -3.93 8.27 -11.76
CA SER A 36 -4.35 7.05 -11.07
C SER A 36 -5.71 7.24 -10.40
N PRO A 37 -6.67 6.29 -10.53
CA PRO A 37 -7.91 6.32 -9.77
C PRO A 37 -7.73 6.21 -8.25
N LEU A 38 -6.52 5.84 -7.81
CA LEU A 38 -6.16 5.73 -6.39
C LEU A 38 -5.56 7.04 -5.83
N TYR A 39 -5.30 8.03 -6.69
CA TYR A 39 -4.71 9.29 -6.25
C TYR A 39 -5.65 10.03 -5.31
N GLY A 40 -5.12 10.47 -4.16
CA GLY A 40 -5.89 11.19 -3.14
C GLY A 40 -6.60 10.30 -2.13
N LEU A 41 -6.50 8.97 -2.26
CA LEU A 41 -7.10 8.02 -1.32
C LEU A 41 -6.16 7.74 -0.14
N GLY A 42 -6.70 7.89 1.07
CA GLY A 42 -6.14 7.36 2.30
C GLY A 42 -6.30 5.84 2.39
N TYR A 43 -5.57 5.20 3.29
CA TYR A 43 -5.55 3.74 3.39
C TYR A 43 -6.88 3.11 3.83
N ARG A 44 -7.80 3.88 4.42
CA ARG A 44 -9.16 3.44 4.77
C ARG A 44 -10.23 3.86 3.77
N ASP A 45 -9.85 4.62 2.76
CA ASP A 45 -10.82 5.03 1.75
C ASP A 45 -11.18 3.82 0.87
N PRO A 46 -12.43 3.74 0.39
CA PRO A 46 -12.88 2.65 -0.44
C PRO A 46 -12.15 2.66 -1.79
N VAL A 47 -11.74 1.48 -2.25
CA VAL A 47 -11.20 1.29 -3.60
C VAL A 47 -12.34 1.46 -4.62
N PRO A 48 -12.24 2.41 -5.55
CA PRO A 48 -13.29 2.64 -6.54
C PRO A 48 -13.64 1.38 -7.33
N GLY A 49 -14.94 1.10 -7.47
CA GLY A 49 -15.44 -0.04 -8.24
C GLY A 49 -15.33 -1.41 -7.55
N ILE A 50 -14.75 -1.50 -6.35
CA ILE A 50 -14.58 -2.77 -5.64
C ILE A 50 -15.63 -2.92 -4.52
N THR A 51 -16.42 -3.98 -4.60
CA THR A 51 -17.43 -4.37 -3.60
C THR A 51 -16.93 -5.54 -2.75
N LYS A 52 -17.64 -5.86 -1.67
CA LYS A 52 -17.27 -6.98 -0.77
C LYS A 52 -17.30 -8.34 -1.45
N GLN A 53 -18.03 -8.49 -2.55
CA GLN A 53 -18.02 -9.72 -3.35
C GLN A 53 -16.61 -10.09 -3.83
N TRP A 54 -15.72 -9.10 -4.01
CA TRP A 54 -14.32 -9.35 -4.32
C TRP A 54 -13.61 -10.18 -3.23
N MET A 55 -14.00 -10.00 -1.96
CA MET A 55 -13.37 -10.67 -0.82
C MET A 55 -13.64 -12.19 -0.79
N ASP A 56 -14.72 -12.66 -1.43
CA ASP A 56 -15.11 -14.08 -1.44
C ASP A 56 -14.08 -14.99 -2.13
N ASN A 57 -13.18 -14.40 -2.92
CA ASN A 57 -12.26 -15.12 -3.80
C ASN A 57 -10.77 -14.87 -3.49
N ILE A 58 -10.45 -14.28 -2.34
CA ILE A 58 -9.07 -13.97 -1.97
C ILE A 58 -8.59 -14.79 -0.76
N GLU A 59 -7.30 -15.09 -0.76
CA GLU A 59 -6.60 -15.47 0.45
C GLU A 59 -6.26 -14.21 1.27
N ILE A 60 -6.19 -14.33 2.60
CA ILE A 60 -5.81 -13.21 3.48
C ILE A 60 -4.43 -12.66 3.08
N GLY A 61 -3.48 -13.54 2.73
CA GLY A 61 -2.13 -13.16 2.32
C GLY A 61 -1.32 -12.55 3.47
N LYS A 62 -0.60 -11.47 3.16
CA LYS A 62 0.24 -10.66 4.06
C LYS A 62 -0.52 -9.53 4.75
N ARG A 63 -1.80 -9.35 4.45
CA ARG A 63 -2.66 -8.32 5.06
C ARG A 63 -2.68 -8.44 6.58
N GLY A 64 -2.83 -7.29 7.23
CA GLY A 64 -3.02 -7.24 8.67
C GLY A 64 -4.34 -7.89 9.07
N VAL A 65 -4.33 -8.70 10.14
CA VAL A 65 -5.55 -9.33 10.68
C VAL A 65 -6.56 -8.30 11.21
N ILE A 66 -6.08 -7.12 11.64
CA ILE A 66 -6.91 -6.04 12.17
C ILE A 66 -7.77 -5.40 11.06
N PRO A 67 -7.22 -4.92 9.92
CA PRO A 67 -8.02 -4.45 8.78
C PRO A 67 -9.09 -5.45 8.34
N ILE A 68 -8.72 -6.74 8.21
CA ILE A 68 -9.66 -7.80 7.81
C ILE A 68 -10.80 -7.96 8.82
N PHE A 69 -10.47 -7.99 10.11
CA PHE A 69 -11.47 -8.10 11.17
C PHE A 69 -12.42 -6.89 11.19
N ILE A 70 -11.89 -5.68 11.05
CA ILE A 70 -12.71 -4.45 10.96
C ILE A 70 -13.64 -4.54 9.76
N GLN A 71 -13.12 -4.95 8.59
CA GLN A 71 -13.90 -5.06 7.37
C GLN A 71 -15.01 -6.11 7.44
N ALA A 72 -14.78 -7.23 8.15
CA ALA A 72 -15.80 -8.25 8.38
C ALA A 72 -17.01 -7.71 9.17
N GLY A 73 -16.80 -6.71 10.02
CA GLY A 73 -17.85 -6.03 10.78
C GLY A 73 -18.40 -4.76 10.11
N ASN A 74 -17.83 -4.33 8.99
CA ASN A 74 -18.33 -3.19 8.24
C ASN A 74 -19.68 -3.57 7.58
N GLU A 75 -20.65 -2.68 7.49
CA GLU A 75 -21.92 -2.93 6.78
C GLU A 75 -21.89 -2.39 5.34
N GLU A 76 -21.02 -1.43 5.02
CA GLU A 76 -20.93 -0.83 3.69
C GLU A 76 -20.40 -1.83 2.66
N ASP A 77 -20.96 -1.85 1.44
CA ASP A 77 -20.51 -2.74 0.36
C ASP A 77 -19.30 -2.16 -0.39
N THR A 78 -18.24 -1.89 0.35
CA THR A 78 -16.99 -1.32 -0.15
C THR A 78 -15.81 -2.09 0.42
N VAL A 79 -14.66 -2.00 -0.24
CA VAL A 79 -13.39 -2.58 0.24
C VAL A 79 -12.35 -1.45 0.34
N PRO A 80 -11.78 -1.18 1.53
CA PRO A 80 -10.75 -0.15 1.69
C PRO A 80 -9.38 -0.58 1.15
N LEU A 81 -8.49 0.39 0.90
CA LEU A 81 -7.13 0.13 0.39
C LEU A 81 -6.33 -0.84 1.29
N ASP A 82 -6.46 -0.71 2.62
CA ASP A 82 -5.82 -1.57 3.63
C ASP A 82 -6.35 -3.02 3.64
N VAL A 83 -7.46 -3.28 2.95
CA VAL A 83 -7.96 -4.65 2.71
C VAL A 83 -7.71 -5.10 1.28
N TYR A 84 -7.73 -4.19 0.31
CA TYR A 84 -7.55 -4.56 -1.08
C TYR A 84 -6.13 -5.05 -1.39
N PHE A 85 -5.12 -4.28 -0.98
CA PHE A 85 -3.72 -4.57 -1.30
C PHE A 85 -3.10 -5.58 -0.33
N ASP A 86 -2.37 -6.53 -0.91
CA ASP A 86 -1.70 -7.62 -0.21
C ASP A 86 -0.20 -7.34 -0.03
N VAL A 87 0.14 -6.62 1.03
CA VAL A 87 1.52 -6.29 1.41
C VAL A 87 1.70 -6.49 2.91
N HIS A 88 2.94 -6.48 3.38
CA HIS A 88 3.32 -6.60 4.80
C HIS A 88 2.41 -5.76 5.70
N GLY A 89 1.48 -6.43 6.37
CA GLY A 89 0.64 -5.76 7.35
C GLY A 89 -0.49 -4.89 6.80
N SER A 90 -0.75 -4.92 5.50
CA SER A 90 -1.62 -4.01 4.74
C SER A 90 -1.04 -2.63 4.47
N ILE A 91 -1.72 -1.86 3.60
CA ILE A 91 -1.43 -0.43 3.40
C ILE A 91 -1.79 0.33 4.67
N THR A 92 -0.85 1.12 5.16
CA THR A 92 -1.01 1.95 6.36
C THR A 92 -0.72 3.43 6.08
N TYR A 93 -0.47 3.77 4.81
CA TYR A 93 -0.19 5.12 4.36
C TYR A 93 -0.85 5.43 3.02
N GLY A 94 -1.49 6.59 2.93
CA GLY A 94 -2.05 7.17 1.71
C GLY A 94 -2.10 8.69 1.86
N SER A 95 -1.09 9.40 1.34
CA SER A 95 -0.97 10.87 1.45
C SER A 95 0.14 11.41 0.53
N ASP A 96 0.16 12.73 0.31
CA ASP A 96 1.20 13.53 -0.33
C ASP A 96 2.30 14.03 0.63
N HIS A 97 2.18 13.77 1.94
CA HIS A 97 3.07 14.34 2.97
C HIS A 97 4.28 13.46 3.34
N LEU A 98 4.65 12.47 2.51
CA LEU A 98 5.73 11.54 2.85
C LEU A 98 7.10 12.21 2.69
N LEU A 99 7.30 12.79 1.51
CA LEU A 99 8.48 13.51 1.07
C LEU A 99 7.99 14.85 0.54
N ASP A 100 8.77 15.92 0.69
CA ASP A 100 8.48 17.23 0.10
C ASP A 100 8.65 17.17 -1.44
N LYS A 101 7.78 16.41 -2.10
CA LYS A 101 7.69 16.24 -3.55
C LYS A 101 6.34 16.78 -4.03
N GLU A 102 6.39 17.79 -4.88
CA GLU A 102 5.18 18.36 -5.47
C GLU A 102 4.46 17.32 -6.34
N ASN A 103 3.13 17.27 -6.25
CA ASN A 103 2.27 16.46 -7.11
C ASN A 103 2.47 14.93 -6.97
N SER A 104 3.05 14.48 -5.87
CA SER A 104 3.23 13.06 -5.55
C SER A 104 2.17 12.59 -4.56
N TRP A 105 1.51 11.46 -4.83
CA TRP A 105 0.74 10.72 -3.82
C TRP A 105 1.41 9.39 -3.56
N PHE A 106 1.54 9.01 -2.29
CA PHE A 106 2.22 7.79 -1.89
C PHE A 106 1.25 6.83 -1.24
N LEU A 107 1.26 5.58 -1.69
CA LEU A 107 0.69 4.45 -0.98
C LEU A 107 1.83 3.67 -0.34
N GLY A 108 1.65 3.20 0.90
CA GLY A 108 2.73 2.49 1.59
C GLY A 108 2.29 1.68 2.79
N PHE A 109 3.24 0.92 3.30
CA PHE A 109 3.09 0.01 4.44
C PHE A 109 4.23 0.27 5.42
N ASP A 110 3.97 0.06 6.71
CA ASP A 110 4.99 0.18 7.74
C ASP A 110 5.52 -1.18 8.19
N CYS A 111 6.79 -1.24 8.52
CA CYS A 111 7.41 -2.42 9.15
C CYS A 111 7.61 -2.19 10.65
N ASN A 112 6.62 -1.58 11.31
CA ASN A 112 6.61 -1.34 12.76
C ASN A 112 5.52 -2.20 13.44
N HIS A 113 5.42 -3.46 13.04
CA HIS A 113 4.49 -4.41 13.62
C HIS A 113 5.11 -5.13 14.83
N ALA A 114 4.28 -5.76 15.66
CA ALA A 114 4.74 -6.45 16.86
C ALA A 114 5.77 -7.56 16.55
N ASP A 115 5.62 -8.23 15.40
CA ASP A 115 6.51 -9.28 14.92
C ASP A 115 7.79 -8.74 14.25
N ASP A 116 7.82 -7.47 13.85
CA ASP A 116 9.00 -6.82 13.29
C ASP A 116 10.06 -6.52 14.35
N TYR A 117 9.71 -6.48 15.64
CA TYR A 117 10.69 -6.27 16.72
C TYR A 117 11.69 -7.42 16.83
N ASP A 118 11.21 -8.66 16.71
CA ASP A 118 12.05 -9.86 16.77
C ASP A 118 12.61 -10.25 15.40
N ASN A 119 11.97 -9.78 14.31
CA ASN A 119 12.37 -10.05 12.93
C ASN A 119 12.29 -8.78 12.07
N PRO A 120 13.20 -7.81 12.29
CA PRO A 120 13.16 -6.53 11.60
C PRO A 120 13.35 -6.72 10.09
N LYS A 121 12.51 -6.05 9.31
CA LYS A 121 12.55 -6.12 7.86
C LYS A 121 13.72 -5.30 7.32
N ASP A 122 14.53 -5.96 6.48
CA ASP A 122 15.68 -5.35 5.84
C ASP A 122 15.30 -4.61 4.55
N GLU A 123 16.28 -3.95 3.93
CA GLU A 123 16.04 -3.21 2.68
C GLU A 123 15.52 -4.10 1.54
N ALA A 124 16.01 -5.35 1.45
CA ALA A 124 15.62 -6.27 0.39
C ALA A 124 14.16 -6.74 0.54
N TYR A 125 13.71 -6.98 1.76
CA TYR A 125 12.31 -7.29 2.03
C TYR A 125 11.40 -6.12 1.64
N VAL A 126 11.72 -4.91 2.11
CA VAL A 126 10.91 -3.72 1.80
C VAL A 126 10.88 -3.43 0.31
N GLU A 127 11.98 -3.62 -0.39
CA GLU A 127 12.04 -3.50 -1.85
C GLU A 127 11.09 -4.49 -2.54
N ASN A 128 11.11 -5.77 -2.14
CA ASN A 128 10.22 -6.78 -2.72
C ASN A 128 8.73 -6.48 -2.45
N GLU A 129 8.39 -5.97 -1.26
CA GLU A 129 7.03 -5.55 -0.95
C GLU A 129 6.59 -4.34 -1.80
N CYS A 130 7.47 -3.36 -2.03
CA CYS A 130 7.20 -2.24 -2.95
C CYS A 130 7.02 -2.71 -4.40
N GLU A 131 7.81 -3.68 -4.87
CA GLU A 131 7.62 -4.29 -6.20
C GLU A 131 6.24 -4.98 -6.30
N SER A 132 5.86 -5.75 -5.27
CA SER A 132 4.56 -6.41 -5.20
C SER A 132 3.40 -5.40 -5.18
N LEU A 133 3.51 -4.34 -4.37
CA LEU A 133 2.52 -3.27 -4.34
C LEU A 133 2.36 -2.61 -5.71
N SER A 134 3.47 -2.29 -6.35
CA SER A 134 3.49 -1.69 -7.68
C SER A 134 2.84 -2.59 -8.74
N GLU A 135 3.00 -3.91 -8.66
CA GLU A 135 2.32 -4.86 -9.55
C GLU A 135 0.81 -4.85 -9.32
N GLN A 136 0.37 -4.84 -8.06
CA GLN A 136 -1.04 -4.81 -7.71
C GLN A 136 -1.73 -3.51 -8.14
N ILE A 137 -1.05 -2.36 -8.03
CA ILE A 137 -1.55 -1.06 -8.51
C ILE A 137 -1.79 -1.12 -10.02
N VAL A 138 -0.81 -1.57 -10.82
CA VAL A 138 -0.98 -1.68 -12.29
C VAL A 138 -2.12 -2.64 -12.63
N LYS A 139 -2.25 -3.77 -11.92
CA LYS A 139 -3.35 -4.71 -12.15
C LYS A 139 -4.72 -4.06 -11.91
N TYR A 140 -4.86 -3.28 -10.84
CA TYR A 140 -6.09 -2.55 -10.54
C TYR A 140 -6.39 -1.49 -11.60
N GLU A 141 -5.39 -0.71 -12.02
CA GLU A 141 -5.55 0.34 -13.03
C GLU A 141 -5.95 -0.26 -14.38
N HIS A 142 -5.34 -1.37 -14.78
CA HIS A 142 -5.71 -2.08 -16.01
C HIS A 142 -7.15 -2.59 -15.98
N LEU A 143 -7.62 -3.15 -14.87
CA LEU A 143 -9.02 -3.58 -14.73
C LEU A 143 -9.98 -2.39 -14.84
N ASN A 144 -9.64 -1.25 -14.23
CA ASN A 144 -10.44 -0.03 -14.29
C ASN A 144 -10.49 0.60 -15.69
N GLU A 145 -9.46 0.42 -16.51
CA GLU A 145 -9.46 0.88 -17.91
C GLU A 145 -10.36 0.01 -18.80
N VAL A 146 -10.42 -1.30 -18.56
CA VAL A 146 -11.21 -2.25 -19.37
C VAL A 146 -12.71 -2.14 -19.09
N GLU A 147 -13.10 -1.75 -17.88
CA GLU A 147 -14.51 -1.60 -17.48
C GLU A 147 -15.12 -0.21 -17.80
N ARG A 148 -14.33 0.72 -18.36
CA ARG A 148 -14.77 2.05 -18.84
C ARG A 148 -15.21 2.02 -20.29
#